data_AF-A0A497JSY8-F1
#
_entry.id   AF-A0A497JSY8-F1
#
_cell.length_a   1.000
_cell.length_b   1.000
_cell.length_c   1.000
_cell.angle_alpha   90.00
_cell.angle_beta   90.00
_cell.angle_gamma   90.00
#
_symmetry.space_group_name_H-M   'P 1'
#
loop_
_entity.id
_entity.type
_entity.pdbx_description
1 polymer ?
#
loop_
_entity_poly.entity_id
_entity_poly.type
_entity_poly.pdbx_seq_one_letter_code
_entity_poly.pdbx_strand_id
1 'polypeptide(L)'
;MAEAESSIFLMLPLLLLCCLLPMLMRGGMGGRPLEAAKEFDIWIVPLKIGEVFDTIVREVENWRGKALIEPQKTPLPFFKLGKETGKRFEVSQSIPPRLLRVMDRQEGEMVFELTEIEGGGTSVKVSFSPPAKPRIQTLKAQFPAKIMTGWRSCPFCGKPILPDYNLCPYCGQRLRVTGGNQNEKV
;
A
#
# COMPACT_ATOMS: atom_id res chain seq x y z
N MET A 1 -66.39 7.76 -43.46
CA MET A 1 -65.31 6.76 -43.28
C MET A 1 -64.14 7.49 -42.64
N ALA A 2 -64.18 7.64 -41.32
CA ALA A 2 -63.18 8.37 -40.57
C ALA A 2 -63.06 7.66 -39.24
N GLU A 3 -62.17 6.69 -39.17
CA GLU A 3 -61.73 6.05 -37.93
C GLU A 3 -60.59 5.08 -38.30
N ALA A 4 -59.58 5.01 -37.43
CA ALA A 4 -58.44 4.10 -37.49
C ALA A 4 -57.17 4.56 -38.22
N GLU A 5 -56.63 5.75 -37.92
CA GLU A 5 -55.18 5.99 -38.15
C GLU A 5 -54.43 6.61 -36.94
N SER A 6 -55.13 6.97 -35.86
CA SER A 6 -54.54 7.71 -34.74
C SER A 6 -53.94 6.85 -33.62
N SER A 7 -54.03 5.51 -33.67
CA SER A 7 -53.62 4.63 -32.54
C SER A 7 -52.24 3.97 -32.68
N ILE A 8 -51.59 4.03 -33.85
CA ILE A 8 -50.32 3.32 -34.06
C ILE A 8 -49.10 4.16 -33.64
N PHE A 9 -49.19 5.50 -33.71
CA PHE A 9 -48.07 6.39 -33.42
C PHE A 9 -47.75 6.57 -31.92
N LEU A 10 -48.70 6.26 -31.02
CA LEU A 10 -48.51 6.43 -29.57
C LEU A 10 -48.08 5.13 -28.86
N MET A 11 -48.22 3.96 -29.50
CA MET A 11 -47.86 2.67 -28.91
C MET A 11 -46.40 2.28 -29.15
N LEU A 12 -45.80 2.76 -30.26
CA LEU A 12 -44.41 2.47 -30.63
C LEU A 12 -43.36 3.06 -29.66
N PRO A 13 -43.50 4.31 -29.16
CA PRO A 13 -42.56 4.87 -28.18
C PRO A 13 -42.70 4.23 -26.79
N LEU A 14 -43.91 3.82 -26.41
CA LEU A 14 -44.18 3.21 -25.09
C LEU A 14 -43.56 1.80 -24.97
N LEU A 15 -43.64 1.01 -26.04
CA LEU A 15 -43.03 -0.33 -26.11
C LEU A 15 -41.50 -0.28 -26.08
N LEU A 16 -40.89 0.73 -26.72
CA LEU A 16 -39.44 0.96 -26.65
C LEU A 16 -38.99 1.38 -25.25
N LEU A 17 -39.79 2.15 -24.52
CA LEU A 17 -39.48 2.56 -23.15
C LEU A 17 -39.53 1.37 -22.17
N CYS A 18 -40.51 0.47 -22.32
CA CYS A 18 -40.69 -0.72 -21.48
C CYS A 18 -39.58 -1.76 -21.64
N CYS A 19 -38.91 -1.82 -22.79
CA CYS A 19 -37.81 -2.76 -23.05
C CYS A 19 -36.45 -2.26 -22.52
N LEU A 20 -36.30 -0.96 -22.29
CA LEU A 20 -35.05 -0.35 -21.83
C LEU A 20 -34.97 -0.19 -20.31
N LEU A 21 -36.11 -0.18 -19.60
CA LEU A 21 -36.17 -0.09 -18.14
C LEU A 21 -35.60 -1.32 -17.38
N PRO A 22 -35.79 -2.58 -17.82
CA PRO A 22 -35.23 -3.75 -17.14
C PRO A 22 -33.69 -3.84 -17.22
N MET A 23 -33.09 -3.19 -18.23
CA MET A 23 -31.63 -3.14 -18.40
C MET A 23 -30.96 -2.18 -17.40
N LEU A 24 -31.68 -1.18 -16.88
CA LEU A 24 -31.18 -0.23 -15.89
C LEU A 24 -31.27 -0.76 -14.45
N MET A 25 -32.16 -1.72 -14.18
CA MET A 25 -32.36 -2.29 -12.84
C MET A 25 -31.60 -3.60 -12.59
N ARG A 26 -30.89 -4.15 -13.60
CA ARG A 26 -30.10 -5.39 -13.47
C ARG A 26 -28.66 -5.17 -12.95
N GLY A 27 -28.26 -3.92 -12.73
CA GLY A 27 -26.93 -3.56 -12.19
C GLY A 27 -26.80 -3.66 -10.67
N GLY A 28 -27.88 -4.00 -9.95
CA GLY A 28 -27.90 -4.04 -8.48
C GLY A 28 -27.48 -5.38 -7.86
N MET A 29 -26.62 -6.17 -8.54
CA MET A 29 -26.16 -7.45 -7.99
C MET A 29 -24.93 -7.23 -7.11
N GLY A 30 -25.18 -7.03 -5.81
CA GLY A 30 -24.29 -7.27 -4.69
C GLY A 30 -22.80 -7.23 -5.00
N GLY A 31 -22.26 -6.02 -5.19
CA GLY A 31 -20.83 -5.81 -5.12
C GLY A 31 -20.36 -6.24 -3.73
N ARG A 32 -19.71 -7.40 -3.64
CA ARG A 32 -18.81 -7.69 -2.53
C ARG A 32 -17.95 -6.45 -2.33
N PRO A 33 -17.75 -5.95 -1.09
CA PRO A 33 -16.83 -4.84 -0.88
C PRO A 33 -15.53 -5.20 -1.58
N LEU A 34 -15.16 -4.44 -2.62
CA LEU A 34 -13.86 -4.61 -3.24
C LEU A 34 -12.87 -4.34 -2.11
N GLU A 35 -12.27 -5.39 -1.55
CA GLU A 35 -11.13 -5.23 -0.66
C GLU A 35 -10.12 -4.41 -1.46
N ALA A 36 -9.90 -3.16 -1.03
CA ALA A 36 -8.96 -2.28 -1.69
C ALA A 36 -7.62 -3.01 -1.75
N ALA A 37 -7.12 -3.27 -2.95
CA ALA A 37 -5.89 -4.01 -3.16
C ALA A 37 -4.80 -3.42 -2.25
N LYS A 38 -4.23 -4.22 -1.34
CA LYS A 38 -3.12 -3.79 -0.47
C LYS A 38 -1.80 -4.22 -1.09
N GLU A 39 -0.84 -3.30 -1.14
CA GLU A 39 0.55 -3.59 -1.51
C GLU A 39 1.39 -3.73 -0.23
N PHE A 40 2.56 -4.37 -0.36
CA PHE A 40 3.54 -4.40 0.72
C PHE A 40 4.96 -4.23 0.17
N ASP A 41 5.84 -3.63 0.97
CA ASP A 41 7.28 -3.56 0.74
C ASP A 41 8.01 -3.97 2.02
N ILE A 42 9.18 -4.59 1.86
CA ILE A 42 10.02 -5.05 2.95
C ILE A 42 11.46 -4.66 2.64
N TRP A 43 12.10 -4.01 3.61
CA TRP A 43 13.53 -3.69 3.54
C TRP A 43 14.18 -3.80 4.92
N ILE A 44 15.51 -3.72 4.92
CA ILE A 44 16.32 -3.82 6.12
C ILE A 44 17.12 -2.54 6.28
N VAL A 45 17.15 -2.03 7.50
CA VAL A 45 17.83 -0.81 7.89
C VAL A 45 18.95 -1.18 8.88
N PRO A 46 20.19 -0.70 8.68
CA PRO A 46 21.34 -1.00 9.54
C PRO A 46 21.34 -0.21 10.86
N LEU A 47 20.16 0.01 11.45
CA LEU A 47 19.96 0.82 12.66
C LEU A 47 19.15 0.01 13.68
N LYS A 48 19.23 0.41 14.95
CA LYS A 48 18.45 -0.21 16.03
C LYS A 48 16.96 0.07 15.84
N ILE A 49 16.11 -0.87 16.26
CA ILE A 49 14.66 -0.80 16.05
C ILE A 49 14.04 0.50 16.59
N GLY A 50 14.50 1.01 17.74
CA GLY A 50 14.04 2.29 18.29
C GLY A 50 14.36 3.48 17.39
N GLU A 51 15.57 3.55 16.84
CA GLU A 51 15.99 4.63 15.94
C GLU A 51 15.17 4.63 14.65
N VAL A 52 14.90 3.43 14.11
CA VAL A 52 14.07 3.27 12.91
C VAL A 52 12.63 3.68 13.20
N PHE A 53 12.06 3.24 14.32
CA PHE A 53 10.71 3.60 14.73
C PHE A 53 10.56 5.12 14.88
N ASP A 54 11.47 5.77 15.60
CA ASP A 54 11.46 7.22 15.83
C ASP A 54 11.62 8.00 14.51
N THR A 55 12.41 7.47 13.58
CA THR A 55 12.56 8.06 12.23
C THR A 55 11.24 8.00 11.46
N ILE A 56 10.53 6.86 11.49
CA ILE A 56 9.22 6.71 10.83
C ILE A 56 8.20 7.66 11.47
N VAL A 57 8.12 7.70 12.81
CA VAL A 57 7.21 8.60 13.53
C VAL A 57 7.47 10.06 13.17
N ARG A 58 8.73 10.49 13.17
CA ARG A 58 9.10 11.86 12.80
C ARG A 58 8.69 12.18 11.36
N GLU A 59 8.87 11.24 10.44
CA GLU A 59 8.51 11.47 9.05
C GLU A 59 6.98 11.51 8.83
N VAL A 60 6.21 10.72 9.59
CA VAL A 60 4.74 10.83 9.61
C VAL A 60 4.28 12.20 10.12
N GLU A 61 4.92 12.72 11.16
CA GLU A 61 4.62 14.07 11.65
C GLU A 61 5.05 15.16 10.65
N ASN A 62 6.13 14.96 9.91
CA ASN A 62 6.50 15.84 8.80
C ASN A 62 5.42 15.84 7.70
N TRP A 63 4.84 14.68 7.37
CA TRP A 63 3.75 14.60 6.40
C TRP A 63 2.50 15.32 6.90
N ARG A 64 2.15 15.16 8.18
CA ARG A 64 1.05 15.88 8.84
C ARG A 64 1.28 17.39 8.75
N GLY A 65 2.49 17.87 9.06
CA GLY A 65 2.85 19.28 8.97
C GLY A 65 2.74 19.86 7.55
N LYS A 66 3.27 19.15 6.55
CA LYS A 66 3.19 19.57 5.13
C LYS A 66 1.76 19.63 4.62
N ALA A 67 0.91 18.69 5.04
CA ALA A 67 -0.50 18.65 4.68
C ALA A 67 -1.32 19.84 5.22
N LEU A 68 -0.87 20.50 6.29
CA LEU A 68 -1.51 21.72 6.81
C LEU A 68 -1.17 22.96 5.98
N ILE A 69 -0.03 22.96 5.30
CA ILE A 69 0.52 24.14 4.61
C ILE A 69 0.20 24.10 3.11
N GLU A 70 0.09 22.92 2.49
CA GLU A 70 -0.23 22.80 1.06
C GLU A 70 -1.67 23.27 0.77
N PRO A 71 -1.86 24.36 0.00
CA PRO A 71 -3.20 24.75 -0.44
C PRO A 71 -3.75 23.64 -1.33
N GLN A 72 -4.95 23.12 -1.02
CA GLN A 72 -5.62 22.21 -1.93
C GLN A 72 -5.76 22.94 -3.27
N LYS A 73 -5.00 22.49 -4.28
CA LYS A 73 -5.11 22.98 -5.66
C LYS A 73 -6.48 22.61 -6.19
N THR A 74 -7.50 23.39 -5.87
CA THR A 74 -8.81 23.30 -6.49
C THR A 74 -8.70 23.95 -7.87
N PRO A 75 -8.91 23.22 -8.98
CA PRO A 75 -8.75 23.76 -10.33
C PRO A 75 -9.85 24.75 -10.73
N LEU A 76 -10.83 25.04 -9.86
CA LEU A 76 -12.01 25.85 -10.20
C LEU A 76 -12.19 27.01 -9.21
N PRO A 77 -12.16 28.28 -9.68
CA PRO A 77 -12.20 29.46 -8.81
C PRO A 77 -13.61 29.80 -8.25
N PHE A 78 -14.69 29.12 -8.66
CA PHE A 78 -16.07 29.54 -8.36
C PHE A 78 -16.85 28.73 -7.33
N PHE A 79 -16.34 27.58 -6.86
CA PHE A 79 -16.99 26.80 -5.80
C PHE A 79 -16.11 26.73 -4.55
N LYS A 80 -16.01 27.84 -3.82
CA LYS A 80 -15.56 27.82 -2.42
C LYS A 80 -16.70 27.32 -1.52
N LEU A 81 -17.10 26.07 -1.70
CA LEU A 81 -17.85 25.36 -0.67
C LEU A 81 -16.80 24.79 0.30
N GLY A 82 -16.81 25.29 1.54
CA GLY A 82 -15.81 24.99 2.56
C GLY A 82 -15.58 23.49 2.70
N LYS A 83 -14.51 23.00 2.08
CA LYS A 83 -14.09 21.61 2.22
C LYS A 83 -13.29 21.55 3.51
N GLU A 84 -13.87 20.94 4.54
CA GLU A 84 -13.16 20.60 5.76
C GLU A 84 -11.78 20.06 5.40
N THR A 85 -10.74 20.78 5.80
CA THR A 85 -9.37 20.30 5.77
C THR A 85 -9.24 19.26 6.87
N GLY A 86 -9.81 18.08 6.62
CA GLY A 86 -9.73 16.95 7.54
C GLY A 86 -8.28 16.66 7.88
N LYS A 87 -8.02 16.31 9.14
CA LYS A 87 -6.70 15.92 9.63
C LYS A 87 -6.17 14.80 8.73
N ARG A 88 -4.98 15.02 8.15
CA ARG A 88 -4.28 14.04 7.30
C ARG A 88 -3.28 13.26 8.15
N PHE A 89 -2.97 12.03 7.72
CA PHE A 89 -1.98 11.15 8.36
C PHE A 89 -2.22 10.94 9.87
N GLU A 90 -3.44 10.53 10.22
CA GLU A 90 -3.79 10.23 11.60
C GLU A 90 -3.17 8.91 12.04
N VAL A 91 -2.52 8.91 13.21
CA VAL A 91 -1.99 7.67 13.80
C VAL A 91 -3.14 6.97 14.51
N SER A 92 -3.62 5.87 13.94
CA SER A 92 -4.74 5.08 14.50
C SER A 92 -4.27 4.01 15.48
N GLN A 93 -2.99 3.62 15.45
CA GLN A 93 -2.40 2.69 16.41
C GLN A 93 -0.89 2.91 16.53
N SER A 94 -0.35 2.83 17.74
CA SER A 94 1.09 2.87 18.01
C SER A 94 1.46 1.88 19.11
N ILE A 95 2.38 0.97 18.81
CA ILE A 95 2.98 0.02 19.76
C ILE A 95 4.50 0.12 19.61
N PRO A 96 5.16 1.08 20.27
CA PRO A 96 6.60 1.28 20.13
C PRO A 96 7.43 0.08 20.62
N PRO A 97 8.56 -0.25 19.97
CA PRO A 97 9.03 0.25 18.68
C PRO A 97 8.59 -0.64 17.50
N ARG A 98 7.51 -1.43 17.65
CA ARG A 98 7.19 -2.55 16.75
C ARG A 98 6.10 -2.27 15.72
N LEU A 99 5.15 -1.38 16.02
CA LEU A 99 4.00 -1.15 15.14
C LEU A 99 3.57 0.31 15.12
N LEU A 100 3.33 0.83 13.92
CA LEU A 100 2.69 2.13 13.70
C LEU A 100 1.65 2.00 12.59
N ARG A 101 0.40 2.36 12.88
CA ARG A 101 -0.68 2.40 11.89
C ARG A 101 -1.06 3.85 11.63
N VAL A 102 -1.06 4.23 10.36
CA VAL A 102 -1.39 5.56 9.88
C VAL A 102 -2.55 5.47 8.90
N MET A 103 -3.54 6.33 9.07
CA MET A 103 -4.68 6.48 8.18
C MET A 103 -4.64 7.86 7.53
N ASP A 104 -4.73 7.89 6.20
CA ASP A 104 -4.90 9.12 5.46
C ASP A 104 -6.14 9.04 4.58
N ARG A 105 -6.94 10.11 4.57
CA ARG A 105 -8.18 10.15 3.79
C ARG A 105 -7.94 10.13 2.28
N GLN A 106 -6.77 10.56 1.80
CA GLN A 106 -6.45 10.60 0.37
C GLN A 106 -5.66 9.36 -0.05
N GLU A 107 -4.72 8.93 0.79
CA GLU A 107 -3.75 7.88 0.45
C GLU A 107 -4.09 6.51 1.02
N GLY A 108 -5.04 6.44 1.97
CA GLY A 108 -5.49 5.20 2.60
C GLY A 108 -4.66 4.80 3.82
N GLU A 109 -4.65 3.49 4.10
CA GLU A 109 -3.98 2.93 5.27
C GLU A 109 -2.50 2.64 4.97
N MET A 110 -1.65 2.88 5.96
CA MET A 110 -0.26 2.44 6.01
C MET A 110 0.00 1.77 7.37
N VAL A 111 0.54 0.56 7.37
CA VAL A 111 0.88 -0.21 8.57
C VAL A 111 2.35 -0.55 8.53
N PHE A 112 3.12 -0.01 9.45
CA PHE A 112 4.54 -0.30 9.63
C PHE A 112 4.71 -1.34 10.73
N GLU A 113 5.34 -2.45 10.40
CA GLU A 113 5.73 -3.52 11.31
C GLU A 113 7.26 -3.61 11.33
N LEU A 114 7.85 -3.48 12.52
CA LEU A 114 9.29 -3.48 12.72
C LEU A 114 9.70 -4.70 13.54
N THR A 115 10.73 -5.38 13.06
CA THR A 115 11.31 -6.56 13.71
C THR A 115 12.83 -6.38 13.81
N GLU A 116 13.37 -6.57 15.02
CA GLU A 116 14.81 -6.60 15.23
C GLU A 116 15.40 -7.86 14.60
N ILE A 117 16.53 -7.71 13.91
CA ILE A 117 17.18 -8.82 13.23
C ILE A 117 18.33 -9.33 14.08
N GLU A 118 18.38 -10.64 14.28
CA GLU A 118 19.50 -11.31 14.94
C GLU A 118 20.79 -11.07 14.14
N GLY A 119 21.85 -10.60 14.81
CA GLY A 119 23.07 -10.10 14.14
C GLY A 119 23.03 -8.61 13.75
N GLY A 120 21.95 -7.91 14.12
CA GLY A 120 21.83 -6.46 14.08
C GLY A 120 20.99 -5.92 12.92
N GLY A 121 20.50 -4.71 13.10
CA GLY A 121 19.61 -4.02 12.16
C GLY A 121 18.13 -4.29 12.42
N THR A 122 17.29 -3.70 11.58
CA THR A 122 15.83 -3.75 11.72
C THR A 122 15.18 -4.07 10.38
N SER A 123 14.29 -5.05 10.34
CA SER A 123 13.41 -5.30 9.22
C SER A 123 12.19 -4.38 9.33
N VAL A 124 11.94 -3.61 8.28
CA VAL A 124 10.74 -2.80 8.14
C VAL A 124 9.86 -3.44 7.09
N LYS A 125 8.69 -3.92 7.52
CA LYS A 125 7.61 -4.35 6.64
C LYS A 125 6.54 -3.28 6.67
N VAL A 126 6.11 -2.84 5.50
CA VAL A 126 4.99 -1.90 5.39
C VAL A 126 3.91 -2.47 4.48
N SER A 127 2.67 -2.47 4.97
CA SER A 127 1.49 -2.75 4.16
C SER A 127 0.73 -1.45 3.91
N PHE A 128 0.39 -1.15 2.67
CA PHE A 128 -0.17 0.15 2.31
C PHE A 128 -1.16 0.09 1.15
N SER A 129 -2.06 1.07 1.09
CA SER A 129 -2.93 1.28 -0.06
C SER A 129 -2.13 1.82 -1.27
N PRO A 130 -2.41 1.41 -2.52
CA PRO A 130 -1.64 1.78 -3.71
C PRO A 130 -1.34 3.28 -3.89
N PRO A 131 -2.26 4.22 -3.55
CA PRO A 131 -1.97 5.65 -3.62
C PRO A 131 -0.80 6.10 -2.73
N ALA A 132 -0.53 5.40 -1.63
CA ALA A 132 0.59 5.69 -0.72
C ALA A 132 1.95 5.22 -1.27
N LYS A 133 1.99 4.47 -2.38
CA LYS A 133 3.22 3.87 -2.93
C LYS A 133 4.37 4.87 -3.13
N PRO A 134 4.18 6.06 -3.75
CA PRO A 134 5.29 7.00 -3.95
C PRO A 134 5.86 7.52 -2.62
N ARG A 135 4.99 7.68 -1.61
CA ARG A 135 5.37 8.13 -0.27
C ARG A 135 6.20 7.08 0.45
N ILE A 136 5.78 5.82 0.39
CA ILE A 136 6.53 4.70 0.94
C ILE A 136 7.90 4.55 0.28
N GLN A 137 7.98 4.70 -1.05
CA GLN A 137 9.25 4.65 -1.78
C GLN A 137 10.19 5.79 -1.36
N THR A 138 9.64 7.00 -1.13
CA THR A 138 10.41 8.15 -0.68
C THR A 138 10.92 7.96 0.75
N LEU A 139 10.07 7.47 1.66
CA LEU A 139 10.46 7.12 3.03
C LEU A 139 11.60 6.09 3.03
N LYS A 140 11.46 5.03 2.23
CA LYS A 140 12.47 3.98 2.10
C LYS A 140 13.82 4.55 1.65
N ALA A 141 13.82 5.53 0.75
CA ALA A 141 15.03 6.19 0.25
C ALA A 141 15.72 7.09 1.28
N GLN A 142 15.05 7.47 2.39
CA GLN A 142 15.66 8.25 3.47
C GLN A 142 16.59 7.42 4.36
N PHE A 143 16.45 6.09 4.35
CA PHE A 143 17.30 5.21 5.16
C PHE A 143 18.67 5.01 4.50
N PRO A 144 19.75 4.92 5.29
CA PRO A 144 21.08 4.73 4.74
C PRO A 144 21.17 3.40 3.98
N ALA A 145 21.63 3.44 2.74
CA ALA A 145 21.90 2.25 1.92
C ALA A 145 23.11 1.42 2.41
N LYS A 146 23.67 1.75 3.58
CA LYS A 146 24.91 1.17 4.08
C LYS A 146 24.68 -0.31 4.38
N ILE A 147 25.40 -1.16 3.66
CA ILE A 147 25.40 -2.61 3.88
C ILE A 147 26.06 -2.83 5.24
N MET A 148 25.36 -3.51 6.15
CA MET A 148 25.94 -3.95 7.41
C MET A 148 27.16 -4.82 7.12
N THR A 149 28.31 -4.47 7.69
CA THR A 149 29.55 -5.26 7.52
C THR A 149 29.29 -6.69 7.99
N GLY A 150 29.55 -7.68 7.13
CA GLY A 150 29.27 -9.10 7.40
C GLY A 150 28.03 -9.66 6.69
N TRP A 151 27.21 -8.81 6.06
CA TRP A 151 26.09 -9.24 5.24
C TRP A 151 26.57 -9.59 3.82
N ARG A 152 26.01 -10.64 3.24
CA ARG A 152 26.29 -11.06 1.86
C ARG A 152 25.07 -10.78 0.97
N SER A 153 25.28 -10.57 -0.33
CA SER A 153 24.15 -10.49 -1.27
C SER A 153 23.58 -11.88 -1.54
N CYS A 154 22.26 -11.99 -1.60
CA CYS A 154 21.58 -13.20 -2.04
C CYS A 154 21.99 -13.49 -3.50
N PRO A 155 22.50 -14.69 -3.81
CA PRO A 155 22.97 -15.02 -5.16
C PRO A 155 21.83 -15.09 -6.19
N PHE A 156 20.57 -15.15 -5.75
CA PHE A 156 19.41 -15.27 -6.63
C PHE A 156 18.71 -13.93 -6.92
N CYS A 157 18.65 -13.02 -5.95
CA CYS A 157 17.91 -11.75 -6.08
C CYS A 157 18.74 -10.49 -5.80
N GLY A 158 20.02 -10.65 -5.42
CA GLY A 158 20.94 -9.54 -5.14
C GLY A 158 20.70 -8.78 -3.83
N LYS A 159 19.60 -9.04 -3.11
CA LYS A 159 19.29 -8.35 -1.85
C LYS A 159 20.21 -8.79 -0.71
N PRO A 160 20.61 -7.89 0.21
CA PRO A 160 21.51 -8.22 1.30
C PRO A 160 20.83 -9.13 2.33
N ILE A 161 21.52 -10.18 2.74
CA ILE A 161 21.06 -11.22 3.67
C ILE A 161 22.16 -11.51 4.70
N LEU A 162 21.75 -11.92 5.90
CA LEU A 162 22.70 -12.51 6.85
C LEU A 162 23.24 -13.84 6.31
N PRO A 163 24.53 -14.14 6.56
CA PRO A 163 25.16 -15.37 6.11
C PRO A 163 24.44 -16.61 6.68
N ASP A 164 23.84 -16.50 7.87
CA ASP A 164 23.24 -17.61 8.58
C ASP A 164 21.85 -18.02 8.07
N TYR A 165 21.19 -17.22 7.23
CA TYR A 165 19.89 -17.62 6.68
C TYR A 165 19.99 -18.86 5.79
N ASN A 166 19.10 -19.84 6.03
CA ASN A 166 18.90 -21.00 5.17
C ASN A 166 18.04 -20.69 3.94
N LEU A 167 17.14 -19.72 4.06
CA LEU A 167 16.18 -19.27 3.04
C LEU A 167 16.25 -17.75 2.93
N CYS A 168 16.21 -17.24 1.70
CA CYS A 168 16.20 -15.81 1.44
C CYS A 168 14.85 -15.22 1.90
N PRO A 169 14.82 -14.25 2.84
CA PRO A 169 13.57 -13.67 3.33
C PRO A 169 12.84 -12.84 2.26
N TYR A 170 13.48 -12.54 1.13
CA TYR A 170 12.90 -11.72 0.07
C TYR A 170 12.36 -12.51 -1.12
N CYS A 171 13.10 -13.54 -1.58
CA CYS A 171 12.73 -14.30 -2.77
C CYS A 171 12.41 -15.77 -2.48
N GLY A 172 12.53 -16.22 -1.23
CA GLY A 172 12.22 -17.58 -0.82
C GLY A 172 13.24 -18.65 -1.26
N GLN A 173 14.29 -18.28 -1.99
CA GLN A 173 15.31 -19.23 -2.47
C GLN A 173 16.20 -19.75 -1.33
N ARG A 174 16.62 -21.02 -1.40
CA ARG A 174 17.52 -21.64 -0.41
C ARG A 174 18.95 -21.14 -0.59
N LEU A 175 19.60 -20.76 0.52
CA LEU A 175 20.90 -20.08 0.54
C LEU A 175 22.05 -20.97 1.03
N ARG A 176 21.75 -22.04 1.77
CA ARG A 176 22.74 -23.08 2.11
C ARG A 176 22.57 -24.24 1.13
N VAL A 177 23.57 -24.44 0.29
CA VAL A 177 23.79 -25.75 -0.34
C VAL A 177 24.35 -26.63 0.76
N THR A 178 23.60 -27.61 1.24
CA THR A 178 24.15 -28.67 2.09
C THR A 178 25.36 -29.26 1.37
N GLY A 179 26.56 -29.01 1.89
CA GLY A 179 27.78 -29.62 1.41
C GLY A 179 27.66 -31.14 1.53
N GLY A 180 27.58 -31.82 0.38
CA GLY A 180 27.88 -33.24 0.31
C GLY A 180 29.37 -33.41 0.60
N ASN A 181 29.70 -33.92 1.78
CA ASN A 181 31.02 -34.41 2.13
C ASN A 181 31.42 -35.51 1.13
N GLN A 182 32.39 -35.25 0.25
CA GLN A 182 33.11 -36.29 -0.48
C GLN A 182 34.41 -36.65 0.28
N ASN A 183 34.26 -37.11 1.51
CA ASN A 183 35.34 -37.79 2.23
C ASN A 183 34.77 -39.13 2.73
N GLU A 184 34.64 -40.09 1.82
CA GLU A 184 34.63 -41.50 2.20
C GLU A 184 35.82 -42.17 1.52
N LYS A 185 36.76 -42.54 2.38
CA LYS A 185 38.01 -43.21 2.10
C LYS A 185 37.75 -44.68 2.40
N VAL A 186 37.70 -45.54 1.38
CA VAL A 186 37.98 -46.98 1.48
C VAL A 186 38.73 -47.39 0.22
#